data_AF-A0A2W1NKG0-F1
#
_entry.id   AF-A0A2W1NKG0-F1
#
_cell.length_a   1.000
_cell.length_b   1.000
_cell.length_c   1.000
_cell.angle_alpha   90.00
_cell.angle_beta   90.00
_cell.angle_gamma   90.00
#
_symmetry.space_group_name_H-M   'P 1'
#
loop_
_entity.id
_entity.type
_entity.pdbx_description
1 polymer ?
#
loop_
_entity_poly.entity_id
_entity_poly.type
_entity_poly.pdbx_seq_one_letter_code
_entity_poly.pdbx_strand_id
1 'polypeptide(L)'
;MGIKSFIILLVLTTSFFSFCQTEEQRKYAIQNFEIFKSFILSKESNEALLTHFHAKDIYLDIYLDTPSQLLLKNNLSLRFRKRMVDSTNSTYAFQLKNEMDSINSLRMEVEEKELYFYYVQGHKKWIPLTDILDSIFYPLENHSEFKTTATQNAVSMLLRWIHFKANGAIAPFQKLIALGFKVTDIQSLKPELFGKSTRLRSHIYANNQSQFTIGQNKIKIDKLPVFFQENRQYNWLLESSLDSSVFFKEINGKILNVKILEYEVENKYYQKEMGSSILYFYEKYLMKRFNLSWKKDSKYKQACILFSKL
;
A
#
# COMPACT_ATOMS: atom_id res chain seq x y z
N MET A 1 -33.06 17.14 -27.44
CA MET A 1 -32.75 16.15 -26.37
C MET A 1 -31.43 15.40 -26.58
N GLY A 2 -30.92 15.23 -27.82
CA GLY A 2 -29.69 14.47 -28.09
C GLY A 2 -28.39 15.00 -27.47
N ILE A 3 -28.22 16.31 -27.34
CA ILE A 3 -26.98 16.91 -26.78
C ILE A 3 -26.83 16.60 -25.27
N LYS A 4 -27.93 16.60 -24.52
CA LYS A 4 -27.92 16.25 -23.08
C LYS A 4 -27.58 14.77 -22.87
N SER A 5 -28.14 13.88 -23.70
CA SER A 5 -27.82 12.45 -23.66
C SER A 5 -26.37 12.17 -24.04
N PHE A 6 -25.81 12.91 -25.00
CA PHE A 6 -24.42 12.77 -25.43
C PHE A 6 -23.43 13.25 -24.35
N ILE A 7 -23.72 14.36 -23.66
CA ILE A 7 -22.89 14.86 -22.55
C ILE A 7 -22.95 13.89 -21.37
N ILE A 8 -24.12 13.33 -21.04
CA ILE A 8 -24.25 12.31 -19.99
C ILE A 8 -23.47 11.04 -20.35
N LEU A 9 -23.53 10.60 -21.62
CA LEU A 9 -22.75 9.45 -22.09
C LEU A 9 -21.24 9.75 -22.05
N LEU A 10 -20.81 10.95 -22.47
CA LEU A 10 -19.41 11.37 -22.43
C LEU A 10 -18.88 11.43 -21.00
N VAL A 11 -19.64 12.03 -20.08
CA VAL A 11 -19.29 12.12 -18.65
C VAL A 11 -19.28 10.73 -18.00
N LEU A 12 -20.24 9.85 -18.33
CA LEU A 12 -20.24 8.47 -17.84
C LEU A 12 -19.02 7.70 -18.35
N THR A 13 -18.69 7.81 -19.64
CA THR A 13 -17.52 7.13 -20.22
C THR A 13 -16.19 7.64 -19.64
N THR A 14 -16.03 8.94 -19.40
CA THR A 14 -14.81 9.48 -18.77
C THR A 14 -14.72 9.14 -17.28
N SER A 15 -15.85 8.97 -16.59
CA SER A 15 -15.90 8.51 -15.18
C SER A 15 -15.40 7.07 -15.03
N PHE A 16 -15.69 6.20 -15.99
CA PHE A 16 -15.20 4.81 -16.01
C PHE A 16 -13.69 4.72 -16.31
N PHE A 17 -13.10 5.73 -16.94
CA PHE A 17 -11.65 5.89 -17.09
C PHE A 17 -11.04 6.71 -15.94
N SER A 18 -11.58 6.58 -14.74
CA SER A 18 -10.84 6.98 -13.54
C SER A 18 -9.52 6.21 -13.53
N PHE A 19 -8.43 6.96 -13.69
CA PHE A 19 -7.06 6.50 -13.86
C PHE A 19 -6.68 5.46 -12.80
N CYS A 20 -6.87 4.19 -13.11
CA CYS A 20 -6.17 3.12 -12.42
C CYS A 20 -4.73 3.20 -12.89
N GLN A 21 -3.84 3.73 -12.06
CA GLN A 21 -2.40 3.70 -12.32
C GLN A 21 -1.97 2.23 -12.21
N THR A 22 -1.93 1.54 -13.35
CA THR A 22 -1.58 0.13 -13.42
C THR A 22 -0.06 0.02 -13.44
N GLU A 23 0.54 -0.34 -12.32
CA GLU A 23 1.99 -0.57 -12.21
C GLU A 23 2.27 -2.09 -12.18
N GLU A 24 3.19 -2.56 -13.04
CA GLU A 24 3.72 -3.92 -12.93
C GLU A 24 4.64 -3.99 -11.72
N GLN A 25 4.39 -4.95 -10.84
CA GLN A 25 5.05 -5.05 -9.54
C GLN A 25 5.36 -6.52 -9.23
N ARG A 26 6.54 -6.76 -8.64
CA ARG A 26 7.01 -8.09 -8.28
C ARG A 26 7.36 -8.14 -6.80
N LYS A 27 6.92 -9.20 -6.12
CA LYS A 27 7.13 -9.37 -4.68
C LYS A 27 7.88 -10.66 -4.38
N TYR A 28 8.72 -10.59 -3.35
CA TYR A 28 9.59 -11.68 -2.96
C TYR A 28 9.64 -11.81 -1.43
N ALA A 29 9.65 -13.05 -0.96
CA ALA A 29 10.08 -13.36 0.39
C ALA A 29 11.61 -13.38 0.48
N ILE A 30 12.10 -12.90 1.61
CA ILE A 30 13.52 -12.74 1.88
C ILE A 30 13.89 -13.65 3.04
N GLN A 31 14.97 -14.41 2.86
CA GLN A 31 15.50 -15.29 3.91
C GLN A 31 16.40 -14.53 4.89
N ASN A 32 17.26 -13.63 4.38
CA ASN A 32 18.19 -12.86 5.20
C ASN A 32 17.97 -11.34 5.05
N PHE A 33 17.29 -10.75 6.04
CA PHE A 33 16.93 -9.33 6.02
C PHE A 33 18.14 -8.39 6.09
N GLU A 34 19.14 -8.68 6.94
CA GLU A 34 20.27 -7.76 7.13
C GLU A 34 21.19 -7.71 5.90
N ILE A 35 21.34 -8.84 5.19
CA ILE A 35 22.04 -8.86 3.89
C ILE A 35 21.30 -7.99 2.87
N PHE A 36 19.98 -8.16 2.76
CA PHE A 36 19.18 -7.41 1.78
C PHE A 36 19.11 -5.92 2.12
N LYS A 37 19.03 -5.59 3.42
CA LYS A 37 19.08 -4.23 3.93
C LYS A 37 20.41 -3.57 3.60
N SER A 38 21.52 -4.27 3.82
CA SER A 38 22.84 -3.76 3.43
C SER A 38 22.93 -3.47 1.94
N PHE A 39 22.38 -4.34 1.09
CA PHE A 39 22.29 -4.14 -0.36
C PHE A 39 21.44 -2.92 -0.75
N ILE A 40 20.28 -2.71 -0.11
CA ILE A 40 19.41 -1.57 -0.41
C ILE A 40 20.03 -0.25 0.05
N LEU A 41 20.76 -0.26 1.17
CA LEU A 41 21.41 0.92 1.73
C LEU A 41 22.74 1.25 1.05
N SER A 42 23.40 0.28 0.41
CA SER A 42 24.65 0.50 -0.33
C SER A 42 24.37 1.02 -1.73
N LYS A 43 25.34 1.76 -2.31
CA LYS A 43 25.36 2.09 -3.75
C LYS A 43 25.87 0.90 -4.56
N GLU A 44 25.41 -0.30 -4.26
CA GLU A 44 25.81 -1.48 -5.01
C GLU A 44 25.16 -1.50 -6.39
N SER A 45 25.90 -2.05 -7.35
CA SER A 45 25.53 -2.09 -8.76
C SER A 45 25.67 -3.51 -9.31
N ASN A 46 24.83 -3.84 -10.29
CA ASN A 46 25.30 -4.69 -11.36
C ASN A 46 25.76 -3.76 -12.50
N GLU A 47 26.65 -4.22 -13.38
CA GLU A 47 27.27 -3.39 -14.42
C GLU A 47 26.27 -2.59 -15.29
N ALA A 48 24.98 -2.97 -15.30
CA ALA A 48 23.92 -2.30 -16.07
C ALA A 48 22.91 -1.47 -15.23
N LEU A 49 22.77 -1.75 -13.93
CA LEU A 49 21.76 -1.15 -13.04
C LEU A 49 22.35 -0.77 -11.67
N LEU A 50 22.06 0.45 -11.26
CA LEU A 50 22.51 1.07 -10.02
C LEU A 50 21.35 1.21 -9.04
N THR A 51 21.66 1.13 -7.74
CA THR A 51 20.67 1.32 -6.67
C THR A 51 21.00 2.58 -5.87
N HIS A 52 19.97 3.37 -5.53
CA HIS A 52 20.08 4.53 -4.65
C HIS A 52 18.99 4.50 -3.59
N PHE A 53 19.38 4.30 -2.33
CA PHE A 53 18.50 4.49 -1.18
C PHE A 53 18.05 5.95 -1.10
N HIS A 54 16.75 6.18 -0.91
CA HIS A 54 16.21 7.55 -0.86
C HIS A 54 15.27 7.82 0.32
N ALA A 55 14.63 6.81 0.90
CA ALA A 55 13.67 7.05 1.99
C ALA A 55 13.51 5.85 2.93
N LYS A 56 13.23 6.17 4.20
CA LYS A 56 12.71 5.22 5.18
C LYS A 56 11.37 5.75 5.68
N ASP A 57 10.32 5.00 5.43
CA ASP A 57 8.98 5.32 5.91
C ASP A 57 8.54 4.33 7.00
N ILE A 58 7.68 4.78 7.91
CA ILE A 58 6.92 3.92 8.82
C ILE A 58 5.46 3.94 8.39
N TYR A 59 4.87 2.77 8.23
CA TYR A 59 3.45 2.59 7.94
C TYR A 59 2.76 1.93 9.11
N LEU A 60 1.67 2.53 9.58
CA LEU A 60 0.76 1.94 10.55
C LEU A 60 -0.56 1.67 9.84
N ASP A 61 -1.06 0.44 9.93
CA ASP A 61 -2.24 -0.03 9.21
C ASP A 61 -3.30 -0.57 10.18
N ILE A 62 -4.57 -0.21 9.98
CA ILE A 62 -5.75 -0.85 10.57
C ILE A 62 -6.50 -1.54 9.44
N TYR A 63 -6.38 -2.86 9.33
CA TYR A 63 -7.14 -3.64 8.35
C TYR A 63 -8.53 -3.92 8.88
N LEU A 64 -9.50 -3.76 8.00
CA LEU A 64 -10.89 -4.01 8.26
C LEU A 64 -11.33 -5.28 7.55
N ASP A 65 -12.21 -6.05 8.17
CA ASP A 65 -13.00 -7.08 7.50
C ASP A 65 -14.35 -7.24 8.22
N THR A 66 -15.28 -7.96 7.60
CA THR A 66 -16.53 -8.35 8.23
C THR A 66 -16.28 -9.50 9.23
N PRO A 67 -17.18 -9.74 10.19
CA PRO A 67 -17.07 -10.90 11.09
C PRO A 67 -16.96 -12.25 10.36
N SER A 68 -17.51 -12.35 9.15
CA SER A 68 -17.47 -13.54 8.30
C SER A 68 -16.31 -13.54 7.29
N GLN A 69 -15.39 -12.58 7.38
CA GLN A 69 -14.20 -12.42 6.53
C GLN A 69 -14.53 -12.32 5.04
N LEU A 70 -15.55 -11.53 4.70
CA LEU A 70 -15.98 -11.40 3.31
C LEU A 70 -14.92 -10.76 2.42
N LEU A 71 -14.13 -9.80 2.91
CA LEU A 71 -13.07 -9.20 2.09
C LEU A 71 -11.98 -10.22 1.78
N LEU A 72 -11.48 -10.93 2.80
CA LEU A 72 -10.49 -11.99 2.59
C LEU A 72 -10.98 -13.06 1.61
N LYS A 73 -12.23 -13.52 1.76
CA LYS A 73 -12.85 -14.52 0.87
C LYS A 73 -12.99 -14.05 -0.58
N ASN A 74 -13.13 -12.74 -0.78
CA ASN A 74 -13.18 -12.14 -2.11
C ASN A 74 -11.81 -11.63 -2.60
N ASN A 75 -10.71 -12.05 -1.96
CA ASN A 75 -9.35 -11.60 -2.31
C ASN A 75 -9.21 -10.07 -2.28
N LEU A 76 -9.78 -9.44 -1.26
CA LEU A 76 -9.72 -7.99 -1.02
C LEU A 76 -9.06 -7.71 0.33
N SER A 77 -8.43 -6.54 0.41
CA SER A 77 -7.88 -5.97 1.64
C SER A 77 -8.28 -4.51 1.73
N LEU A 78 -8.88 -4.12 2.85
CA LEU A 78 -9.31 -2.75 3.13
C LEU A 78 -8.62 -2.27 4.40
N ARG A 79 -8.03 -1.07 4.38
CA ARG A 79 -7.32 -0.55 5.54
C ARG A 79 -7.32 0.97 5.64
N PHE A 80 -7.30 1.46 6.86
CA PHE A 80 -6.75 2.79 7.15
C PHE A 80 -5.24 2.69 7.30
N ARG A 81 -4.53 3.66 6.77
CA ARG A 81 -3.07 3.73 6.79
C ARG A 81 -2.62 5.11 7.25
N LYS A 82 -1.71 5.15 8.22
CA LYS A 82 -0.87 6.31 8.54
C LYS A 82 0.54 6.04 7.98
N ARG A 83 1.06 6.96 7.16
CA ARG A 83 2.45 6.95 6.69
C ARG A 83 3.19 8.08 7.38
N MET A 84 4.29 7.75 8.05
CA MET A 84 5.22 8.70 8.66
C MET A 84 6.51 8.70 7.84
N VAL A 85 6.84 9.84 7.24
CA VAL A 85 8.08 10.01 6.46
C VAL A 85 9.24 10.42 7.37
N ASP A 86 8.92 11.25 8.37
CA ASP A 86 9.80 11.69 9.44
C ASP A 86 8.96 11.84 10.74
N SER A 87 9.51 12.49 11.77
CA SER A 87 8.82 12.67 13.06
C SER A 87 7.65 13.65 13.01
N THR A 88 7.49 14.45 11.95
CA THR A 88 6.52 15.55 11.89
C THR A 88 5.51 15.39 10.75
N ASN A 89 5.88 14.73 9.66
CA ASN A 89 5.08 14.58 8.45
C ASN A 89 4.38 13.23 8.44
N SER A 90 3.08 13.26 8.78
CA SER A 90 2.17 12.12 8.69
C SER A 90 1.10 12.35 7.63
N THR A 91 0.80 11.32 6.85
CA THR A 91 -0.31 11.30 5.89
C THR A 91 -1.22 10.13 6.18
N TYR A 92 -2.51 10.29 5.92
CA TYR A 92 -3.52 9.26 6.16
C TYR A 92 -4.21 8.89 4.85
N ALA A 93 -4.57 7.62 4.73
CA ALA A 93 -5.31 7.13 3.58
C ALA A 93 -6.23 5.98 3.97
N PHE A 94 -7.36 5.89 3.28
CA PHE A 94 -8.24 4.72 3.33
C PHE A 94 -8.15 3.98 2.00
N GLN A 95 -7.66 2.74 2.04
CA GLN A 95 -7.18 2.03 0.86
C GLN A 95 -7.89 0.68 0.72
N LEU A 96 -8.45 0.42 -0.47
CA LEU A 96 -8.92 -0.89 -0.91
C LEU A 96 -7.97 -1.43 -1.98
N LYS A 97 -7.53 -2.68 -1.83
CA LYS A 97 -6.74 -3.39 -2.84
C LYS A 97 -7.24 -4.81 -3.03
N ASN A 98 -7.16 -5.35 -4.25
CA ASN A 98 -7.34 -6.78 -4.50
C ASN A 98 -6.03 -7.56 -4.33
N GLU A 99 -6.10 -8.89 -4.29
CA GLU A 99 -4.92 -9.75 -4.44
C GLU A 99 -4.46 -9.82 -5.91
N MET A 100 -3.24 -10.31 -6.12
CA MET A 100 -2.71 -10.56 -7.45
C MET A 100 -3.16 -11.96 -7.93
N ASP A 101 -3.86 -12.02 -9.07
CA ASP A 101 -4.26 -13.28 -9.69
C ASP A 101 -3.06 -14.04 -10.27
N SER A 102 -2.04 -13.30 -10.74
CA SER A 102 -0.77 -13.86 -11.21
C SER A 102 0.38 -12.91 -10.92
N ILE A 103 1.63 -13.37 -11.09
CA ILE A 103 2.83 -12.56 -10.85
C ILE A 103 2.88 -11.30 -11.73
N ASN A 104 2.27 -11.36 -12.92
CA ASN A 104 2.26 -10.26 -13.88
C ASN A 104 0.89 -9.52 -13.93
N SER A 105 -0.06 -9.87 -13.04
CA SER A 105 -1.40 -9.28 -13.10
C SER A 105 -1.40 -7.85 -12.57
N LEU A 106 -2.18 -7.00 -13.23
CA LEU A 106 -2.47 -5.65 -12.75
C LEU A 106 -3.30 -5.72 -11.47
N ARG A 107 -3.01 -4.82 -10.53
CA ARG A 107 -3.70 -4.73 -9.25
C ARG A 107 -4.66 -3.56 -9.24
N MET A 108 -5.85 -3.77 -8.71
CA MET A 108 -6.79 -2.70 -8.36
C MET A 108 -6.35 -2.09 -7.04
N GLU A 109 -6.22 -0.77 -7.04
CA GLU A 109 -6.01 0.06 -5.85
C GLU A 109 -6.94 1.26 -5.93
N VAL A 110 -7.78 1.42 -4.91
CA VAL A 110 -8.65 2.58 -4.74
C VAL A 110 -8.33 3.21 -3.40
N GLU A 111 -8.08 4.51 -3.41
CA GLU A 111 -7.61 5.25 -2.26
C GLU A 111 -8.43 6.53 -2.04
N GLU A 112 -8.78 6.78 -0.79
CA GLU A 112 -9.30 8.05 -0.30
C GLU A 112 -8.21 8.70 0.57
N LYS A 113 -7.60 9.77 0.06
CA LYS A 113 -6.45 10.44 0.70
C LYS A 113 -6.87 11.54 1.67
N GLU A 114 -8.05 12.12 1.48
CA GLU A 114 -8.44 13.35 2.16
C GLU A 114 -9.17 13.08 3.48
N LEU A 115 -8.58 12.20 4.30
CA LEU A 115 -9.23 11.76 5.54
C LEU A 115 -9.40 12.89 6.58
N TYR A 116 -8.65 13.97 6.44
CA TYR A 116 -8.72 15.18 7.25
C TYR A 116 -10.03 15.98 7.04
N PHE A 117 -10.79 15.73 5.97
CA PHE A 117 -12.11 16.32 5.77
C PHE A 117 -13.22 15.66 6.60
N TYR A 118 -12.95 14.49 7.18
CA TYR A 118 -13.96 13.75 7.91
C TYR A 118 -13.91 14.03 9.40
N TYR A 119 -15.10 14.21 9.98
CA TYR A 119 -15.31 14.39 11.40
C TYR A 119 -16.33 13.38 11.91
N VAL A 120 -16.18 12.98 13.17
CA VAL A 120 -17.12 12.10 13.88
C VAL A 120 -17.70 12.88 15.04
N GLN A 121 -19.02 12.79 15.22
CA GLN A 121 -19.69 13.44 16.33
C GLN A 121 -19.34 12.73 17.64
N GLY A 122 -18.59 13.42 18.51
CA GLY A 122 -18.41 13.04 19.91
C GLY A 122 -19.54 13.59 20.78
N HIS A 123 -19.49 13.31 22.09
CA HIS A 123 -20.52 13.76 23.04
C HIS A 123 -20.68 15.30 23.11
N LYS A 124 -19.59 16.06 22.89
CA LYS A 124 -19.58 17.52 23.05
C LYS A 124 -18.96 18.29 21.89
N LYS A 125 -18.28 17.61 20.97
CA LYS A 125 -17.57 18.24 19.85
C LYS A 125 -17.44 17.28 18.66
N TRP A 126 -17.29 17.85 17.49
CA TRP A 126 -16.80 17.13 16.31
C TRP A 126 -15.32 16.83 16.48
N ILE A 127 -14.93 15.59 16.22
CA ILE A 127 -13.55 15.12 16.35
C ILE A 127 -13.06 14.71 14.96
N PRO A 128 -11.92 15.24 14.49
CA PRO A 128 -11.31 14.79 13.23
C PRO A 128 -11.13 13.28 13.19
N LEU A 129 -11.38 12.67 12.04
CA LEU A 129 -11.15 11.22 11.86
C LEU A 129 -9.68 10.87 12.08
N THR A 130 -8.75 11.74 11.68
CA THR A 130 -7.30 11.57 11.88
C THR A 130 -6.94 11.45 13.35
N ASP A 131 -7.53 12.25 14.24
CA ASP A 131 -7.27 12.19 15.70
C ASP A 131 -7.77 10.85 16.30
N ILE A 132 -8.89 10.34 15.78
CA ILE A 132 -9.42 9.03 16.16
C ILE A 132 -8.46 7.93 15.70
N LEU A 133 -7.98 8.00 14.46
CA LEU A 133 -7.00 7.06 13.93
C LEU A 133 -5.69 7.11 14.72
N ASP A 134 -5.20 8.30 15.09
CA ASP A 134 -3.98 8.45 15.91
C ASP A 134 -4.13 7.80 17.27
N SER A 135 -5.29 7.91 17.90
CA SER A 135 -5.58 7.23 19.17
C SER A 135 -5.47 5.71 19.03
N ILE A 136 -5.83 5.16 17.87
CA ILE A 136 -5.71 3.71 17.57
C ILE A 136 -4.28 3.32 17.19
N PHE A 137 -3.55 4.21 16.51
CA PHE A 137 -2.17 3.98 16.09
C PHE A 137 -1.15 4.16 17.22
N TYR A 138 -1.46 4.95 18.24
CA TYR A 138 -0.55 5.28 19.33
C TYR A 138 0.09 4.05 20.01
N PRO A 139 -0.66 2.97 20.32
CA PRO A 139 -0.08 1.74 20.86
C PRO A 139 0.93 1.06 19.94
N LEU A 140 0.67 1.04 18.63
CA LEU A 140 1.60 0.50 17.63
C LEU A 140 2.88 1.32 17.54
N GLU A 141 2.74 2.64 17.60
CA GLU A 141 3.85 3.58 17.48
C GLU A 141 4.81 3.43 18.67
N ASN A 142 4.25 3.42 19.89
CA ASN A 142 4.99 3.51 21.15
C ASN A 142 5.19 2.18 21.89
N HIS A 143 4.79 1.05 21.30
CA HIS A 143 4.84 -0.27 21.94
C HIS A 143 4.09 -0.33 23.28
N SER A 144 3.01 0.44 23.40
CA SER A 144 2.17 0.49 24.59
C SER A 144 0.97 -0.46 24.49
N GLU A 145 0.22 -0.58 25.58
CA GLU A 145 -0.92 -1.50 25.65
C GLU A 145 -2.04 -1.10 24.68
N PHE A 146 -2.52 -2.06 23.90
CA PHE A 146 -3.59 -1.85 22.92
C PHE A 146 -4.99 -1.69 23.53
N LYS A 147 -5.22 -2.23 24.72
CA LYS A 147 -6.54 -2.30 25.36
C LYS A 147 -6.79 -1.17 26.35
N THR A 148 -6.31 0.03 26.06
CA THR A 148 -6.66 1.20 26.85
C THR A 148 -8.10 1.65 26.56
N THR A 149 -8.76 2.24 27.56
CA THR A 149 -10.09 2.86 27.39
C THR A 149 -10.11 3.86 26.24
N ALA A 150 -9.01 4.60 26.04
CA ALA A 150 -8.86 5.55 24.93
C ALA A 150 -8.93 4.84 23.56
N THR A 151 -8.18 3.74 23.40
CA THR A 151 -8.17 2.96 22.14
C THR A 151 -9.54 2.34 21.87
N GLN A 152 -10.18 1.78 22.89
CA GLN A 152 -11.53 1.19 22.75
C GLN A 152 -12.58 2.24 22.34
N ASN A 153 -12.54 3.42 22.95
CA ASN A 153 -13.41 4.54 22.59
C ASN A 153 -13.16 4.99 21.14
N ALA A 154 -11.90 5.10 20.73
CA ALA A 154 -11.53 5.47 19.37
C ALA A 154 -12.01 4.42 18.35
N VAL A 155 -11.86 3.13 18.63
CA VAL A 155 -12.41 2.05 17.80
C VAL A 155 -13.93 2.16 17.69
N SER A 156 -14.64 2.38 18.79
CA SER A 156 -16.10 2.59 18.77
C SER A 156 -16.50 3.79 17.90
N MET A 157 -15.78 4.90 18.01
CA MET A 157 -16.00 6.07 17.15
C MET A 157 -15.76 5.77 15.67
N LEU A 158 -14.69 5.04 15.34
CA LEU A 158 -14.38 4.61 13.98
C LEU A 158 -15.51 3.73 13.41
N LEU A 159 -16.00 2.75 14.19
CA LEU A 159 -17.11 1.88 13.77
C LEU A 159 -18.39 2.68 13.50
N ARG A 160 -18.71 3.69 14.31
CA ARG A 160 -19.85 4.59 14.06
C ARG A 160 -19.67 5.38 12.76
N TRP A 161 -18.46 5.87 12.49
CA TRP A 161 -18.17 6.56 11.23
C TRP A 161 -18.34 5.64 10.03
N ILE A 162 -17.80 4.41 10.09
CA ILE A 162 -17.97 3.39 9.03
C ILE A 162 -19.45 3.13 8.80
N HIS A 163 -20.21 2.87 9.86
CA HIS A 163 -21.64 2.58 9.78
C HIS A 163 -22.43 3.72 9.13
N PHE A 164 -22.13 4.97 9.50
CA PHE A 164 -22.75 6.16 8.94
C PHE A 164 -22.34 6.41 7.48
N LYS A 165 -21.07 6.18 7.13
CA LYS A 165 -20.51 6.46 5.80
C LYS A 165 -20.62 5.31 4.81
N ALA A 166 -21.10 4.14 5.22
CA ALA A 166 -21.13 2.93 4.39
C ALA A 166 -21.77 3.11 3.01
N ASN A 167 -22.78 3.98 2.89
CA ASN A 167 -23.42 4.33 1.61
C ASN A 167 -23.05 5.74 1.10
N GLY A 168 -22.09 6.42 1.75
CA GLY A 168 -21.61 7.73 1.36
C GLY A 168 -20.56 7.65 0.25
N ALA A 169 -20.24 8.80 -0.36
CA ALA A 169 -19.25 8.93 -1.43
C ALA A 169 -17.80 8.81 -0.93
N ILE A 170 -17.47 7.66 -0.31
CA ILE A 170 -16.12 7.29 0.10
C ILE A 170 -15.59 6.30 -0.92
N ALA A 171 -14.49 6.62 -1.62
CA ALA A 171 -14.06 5.87 -2.80
C ALA A 171 -13.91 4.34 -2.55
N PRO A 172 -13.24 3.87 -1.49
CA PRO A 172 -13.21 2.44 -1.14
C PRO A 172 -14.60 1.79 -0.95
N PHE A 173 -15.55 2.47 -0.29
CA PHE A 173 -16.90 1.93 -0.07
C PHE A 173 -17.70 1.88 -1.36
N GLN A 174 -17.63 2.93 -2.18
CA GLN A 174 -18.27 2.94 -3.50
C GLN A 174 -17.72 1.83 -4.39
N LYS A 175 -16.40 1.56 -4.32
CA LYS A 175 -15.80 0.44 -5.04
C LYS A 175 -16.30 -0.91 -4.54
N LEU A 176 -16.46 -1.11 -3.22
CA LEU A 176 -17.03 -2.35 -2.66
C LEU A 176 -18.47 -2.58 -3.13
N ILE A 177 -19.31 -1.53 -3.12
CA ILE A 177 -20.69 -1.60 -3.63
C ILE A 177 -20.67 -2.01 -5.12
N ALA A 178 -19.81 -1.40 -5.93
CA ALA A 178 -19.64 -1.75 -7.33
C ALA A 178 -19.14 -3.19 -7.56
N LEU A 179 -18.46 -3.78 -6.57
CA LEU A 179 -18.03 -5.18 -6.57
C LEU A 179 -19.11 -6.14 -6.00
N GLY A 180 -20.31 -5.63 -5.67
CA GLY A 180 -21.45 -6.43 -5.24
C GLY A 180 -21.62 -6.58 -3.73
N PHE A 181 -20.81 -5.90 -2.92
CA PHE A 181 -21.02 -5.87 -1.46
C PHE A 181 -22.28 -5.08 -1.12
N LYS A 182 -23.08 -5.59 -0.17
CA LYS A 182 -24.23 -4.85 0.35
C LYS A 182 -23.75 -3.76 1.30
N VAL A 183 -24.53 -2.69 1.43
CA VAL A 183 -24.28 -1.64 2.43
C VAL A 183 -24.18 -2.23 3.84
N THR A 184 -24.99 -3.23 4.16
CA THR A 184 -24.95 -3.94 5.45
C THR A 184 -23.62 -4.67 5.70
N ASP A 185 -22.99 -5.19 4.64
CA ASP A 185 -21.67 -5.83 4.76
C ASP A 185 -20.62 -4.78 5.13
N ILE A 186 -20.66 -3.61 4.47
CA ILE A 186 -19.77 -2.48 4.75
C ILE A 186 -20.00 -1.93 6.17
N GLN A 187 -21.25 -1.81 6.61
CA GLN A 187 -21.59 -1.38 7.97
C GLN A 187 -21.08 -2.34 9.05
N SER A 188 -20.88 -3.61 8.71
CA SER A 188 -20.36 -4.64 9.62
C SER A 188 -18.83 -4.68 9.72
N LEU A 189 -18.12 -3.90 8.90
CA LEU A 189 -16.65 -3.87 8.90
C LEU A 189 -16.12 -3.44 10.27
N LYS A 190 -15.14 -4.18 10.77
CA LYS A 190 -14.44 -3.91 12.02
C LYS A 190 -12.93 -4.09 11.89
N PRO A 191 -12.12 -3.45 12.74
CA PRO A 191 -10.70 -3.76 12.83
C PRO A 191 -10.48 -5.26 13.10
N GLU A 192 -9.73 -5.90 12.21
CA GLU A 192 -9.43 -7.34 12.27
C GLU A 192 -7.94 -7.60 12.50
N LEU A 193 -7.08 -6.70 12.00
CA LEU A 193 -5.63 -6.83 12.05
C LEU A 193 -4.99 -5.45 12.12
N PHE A 194 -3.98 -5.30 12.95
CA PHE A 194 -3.17 -4.08 13.05
C PHE A 194 -1.77 -4.36 12.53
N GLY A 195 -1.17 -3.42 11.80
CA GLY A 195 0.15 -3.60 11.20
C GLY A 195 1.08 -2.42 11.46
N LYS A 196 2.36 -2.71 11.73
CA LYS A 196 3.46 -1.74 11.70
C LYS A 196 4.52 -2.23 10.72
N SER A 197 4.79 -1.45 9.68
CA SER A 197 5.81 -1.75 8.68
C SER A 197 6.87 -0.66 8.64
N THR A 198 8.14 -1.05 8.74
CA THR A 198 9.25 -0.18 8.35
C THR A 198 9.62 -0.51 6.91
N ARG A 199 9.58 0.48 6.03
CA ARG A 199 9.83 0.35 4.60
C ARG A 199 11.05 1.16 4.20
N LEU A 200 12.09 0.48 3.70
CA LEU A 200 13.26 1.11 3.10
C LEU A 200 13.05 1.17 1.59
N ARG A 201 13.11 2.37 1.01
CA ARG A 201 12.90 2.58 -0.43
C ARG A 201 14.19 2.92 -1.14
N SER A 202 14.34 2.38 -2.34
CA SER A 202 15.43 2.74 -3.23
C SER A 202 14.93 2.91 -4.66
N HIS A 203 15.65 3.74 -5.41
CA HIS A 203 15.50 3.86 -6.85
C HIS A 203 16.49 2.93 -7.54
N ILE A 204 16.04 2.29 -8.62
CA ILE A 204 16.90 1.55 -9.54
C ILE A 204 16.96 2.32 -10.84
N TYR A 205 18.18 2.56 -11.31
CA TYR A 205 18.43 3.44 -12.43
C TYR A 205 19.60 2.95 -13.27
N ALA A 206 19.69 3.47 -14.49
CA ALA A 206 20.79 3.24 -15.40
C ALA A 206 21.60 4.53 -15.58
N ASN A 207 22.91 4.40 -15.76
CA ASN A 207 23.77 5.48 -16.26
C ASN A 207 23.77 5.49 -17.80
N ASN A 208 24.30 6.55 -18.40
CA ASN A 208 24.39 6.74 -19.86
C ASN A 208 25.15 5.63 -20.63
N GLN A 209 25.88 4.74 -19.95
CA GLN A 209 26.65 3.66 -20.57
C GLN A 209 25.89 2.33 -20.61
N SER A 210 24.77 2.23 -19.89
CA SER A 210 23.96 1.01 -19.82
C SER A 210 23.11 0.83 -21.08
N GLN A 211 22.90 -0.44 -21.48
CA GLN A 211 21.98 -0.82 -22.56
C GLN A 211 20.53 -0.35 -22.34
N PHE A 212 20.15 -0.03 -21.10
CA PHE A 212 18.81 0.44 -20.73
C PHE A 212 18.61 1.97 -20.89
N THR A 213 19.49 2.63 -21.65
CA THR A 213 19.43 4.07 -21.94
C THR A 213 18.83 4.41 -23.30
N ILE A 214 18.70 3.43 -24.20
CA ILE A 214 18.13 3.65 -25.54
C ILE A 214 16.63 3.97 -25.36
N GLY A 215 16.31 5.26 -25.44
CA GLY A 215 15.02 5.82 -25.03
C GLY A 215 15.02 6.16 -23.53
N GLN A 216 15.42 7.38 -23.17
CA GLN A 216 15.23 7.88 -21.82
C GLN A 216 13.77 7.70 -21.38
N ASN A 217 13.55 7.28 -20.14
CA ASN A 217 12.21 7.12 -19.59
C ASN A 217 11.51 8.48 -19.64
N LYS A 218 10.40 8.58 -20.37
CA LYS A 218 9.70 9.85 -20.62
C LYS A 218 8.79 10.23 -19.46
N ILE A 219 9.38 10.43 -18.28
CA ILE A 219 8.68 10.95 -17.10
C ILE A 219 8.75 12.48 -17.12
N LYS A 220 7.63 13.15 -16.85
CA LYS A 220 7.62 14.61 -16.70
C LYS A 220 8.51 15.03 -15.53
N ILE A 221 9.21 16.16 -15.66
CA ILE A 221 10.21 16.61 -14.68
C ILE A 221 9.61 16.78 -13.28
N ASP A 222 8.39 17.31 -13.18
CA ASP A 222 7.64 17.48 -11.93
C ASP A 222 7.27 16.17 -11.23
N LYS A 223 7.31 15.05 -11.96
CA LYS A 223 7.07 13.70 -11.44
C LYS A 223 8.34 12.90 -11.19
N LEU A 224 9.51 13.42 -11.56
CA LEU A 224 10.79 12.78 -11.26
C LEU A 224 11.18 13.02 -9.80
N PRO A 225 11.75 12.03 -9.09
CA PRO A 225 12.38 12.25 -7.80
C PRO A 225 13.49 13.29 -7.91
N VAL A 226 13.66 14.12 -6.87
CA VAL A 226 14.63 15.24 -6.82
C VAL A 226 16.04 14.80 -7.26
N PHE A 227 16.49 13.63 -6.78
CA PHE A 227 17.77 13.04 -7.17
C PHE A 227 17.99 12.98 -8.70
N PHE A 228 16.97 12.60 -9.48
CA PHE A 228 17.06 12.50 -10.94
C PHE A 228 16.85 13.84 -11.65
N GLN A 229 16.17 14.80 -11.01
CA GLN A 229 16.11 16.17 -11.52
C GLN A 229 17.50 16.83 -11.47
N GLU A 230 18.25 16.57 -10.40
CA GLU A 230 19.62 17.05 -10.16
C GLU A 230 20.68 16.24 -10.94
N ASN A 231 20.40 14.97 -11.25
CA ASN A 231 21.32 14.06 -11.95
C ASN A 231 20.72 13.55 -13.27
N ARG A 232 20.58 14.45 -14.25
CA ARG A 232 19.92 14.17 -15.55
C ARG A 232 20.60 13.10 -16.42
N GLN A 233 21.83 12.73 -16.08
CA GLN A 233 22.57 11.62 -16.69
C GLN A 233 22.09 10.23 -16.22
N TYR A 234 21.17 10.18 -15.25
CA TYR A 234 20.61 8.94 -14.74
C TYR A 234 19.17 8.77 -15.21
N ASN A 235 18.87 7.58 -15.72
CA ASN A 235 17.55 7.21 -16.17
C ASN A 235 16.85 6.41 -15.05
N TRP A 236 15.81 6.97 -14.42
CA TRP A 236 15.04 6.25 -13.40
C TRP A 236 14.19 5.16 -14.05
N LEU A 237 14.35 3.91 -13.61
CA LEU A 237 13.73 2.75 -14.26
C LEU A 237 12.72 2.05 -13.36
N LEU A 238 13.13 1.72 -12.13
CA LEU A 238 12.30 0.98 -11.17
C LEU A 238 12.35 1.65 -9.80
N GLU A 239 11.36 1.34 -8.99
CA GLU A 239 11.39 1.61 -7.56
C GLU A 239 11.38 0.28 -6.81
N SER A 240 12.07 0.22 -5.68
CA SER A 240 11.96 -0.94 -4.81
C SER A 240 11.74 -0.58 -3.36
N SER A 241 11.16 -1.52 -2.63
CA SER A 241 10.96 -1.41 -1.20
C SER A 241 11.29 -2.71 -0.48
N LEU A 242 12.06 -2.58 0.60
CA LEU A 242 12.34 -3.63 1.55
C LEU A 242 11.53 -3.37 2.83
N ASP A 243 10.65 -4.30 3.17
CA ASP A 243 9.70 -4.17 4.26
C ASP A 243 9.96 -5.16 5.38
N SER A 244 10.03 -4.63 6.61
CA SER A 244 9.93 -5.40 7.84
C SER A 244 8.61 -5.04 8.53
N SER A 245 7.68 -5.98 8.51
CA SER A 245 6.30 -5.76 8.94
C SER A 245 5.96 -6.68 10.12
N VAL A 246 5.34 -6.13 11.16
CA VAL A 246 4.78 -6.88 12.28
C VAL A 246 3.28 -6.64 12.31
N PHE A 247 2.52 -7.71 12.33
CA PHE A 247 1.07 -7.67 12.42
C PHE A 247 0.60 -8.20 13.77
N PHE A 248 -0.46 -7.61 14.30
CA PHE A 248 -1.02 -7.90 15.60
C PHE A 248 -2.50 -8.27 15.46
N LYS A 249 -2.92 -9.31 16.16
CA LYS A 249 -4.30 -9.76 16.21
C LYS A 249 -4.64 -10.28 17.60
N GLU A 250 -5.85 -9.99 18.07
CA GLU A 250 -6.37 -10.61 19.28
C GLU A 250 -7.02 -11.96 18.96
N ILE A 251 -6.58 -13.00 19.65
CA ILE A 251 -7.14 -14.36 19.57
C ILE A 251 -7.34 -14.85 21.00
N ASN A 252 -8.57 -15.23 21.35
CA ASN A 252 -8.94 -15.72 22.68
C ASN A 252 -8.46 -14.84 23.84
N GLY A 253 -8.62 -13.51 23.71
CA GLY A 253 -8.23 -12.54 24.73
C GLY A 253 -6.74 -12.16 24.74
N LYS A 254 -5.89 -12.87 24.00
CA LYS A 254 -4.44 -12.63 23.92
C LYS A 254 -4.07 -11.92 22.62
N ILE A 255 -3.15 -10.96 22.71
CA ILE A 255 -2.57 -10.30 21.52
C ILE A 255 -1.42 -11.15 21.02
N LEU A 256 -1.58 -11.73 19.83
CA LEU A 256 -0.53 -12.44 19.11
C LEU A 256 0.06 -11.54 18.04
N ASN A 257 1.29 -11.83 17.63
CA ASN A 257 1.94 -11.14 16.52
C ASN A 257 2.62 -12.10 15.55
N VAL A 258 2.72 -11.67 14.29
CA VAL A 258 3.45 -12.38 13.23
C VAL A 258 4.32 -11.38 12.48
N LYS A 259 5.50 -11.82 12.06
CA LYS A 259 6.45 -11.01 11.30
C LYS A 259 6.44 -11.43 9.83
N ILE A 260 6.39 -10.45 8.93
CA ILE A 260 6.46 -10.63 7.49
C ILE A 260 7.60 -9.76 6.96
N LEU A 261 8.50 -10.41 6.21
CA LEU A 261 9.59 -9.77 5.49
C LEU A 261 9.32 -9.87 4.00
N GLU A 262 9.34 -8.75 3.31
CA GLU A 262 8.97 -8.69 1.89
C GLU A 262 9.88 -7.71 1.16
N TYR A 263 10.32 -8.09 -0.03
CA TYR A 263 10.95 -7.20 -0.99
C TYR A 263 10.04 -7.03 -2.20
N GLU A 264 9.94 -5.81 -2.70
CA GLU A 264 9.02 -5.43 -3.76
C GLU A 264 9.73 -4.53 -4.76
N VAL A 265 9.49 -4.76 -6.05
CA VAL A 265 10.02 -3.94 -7.15
C VAL A 265 8.89 -3.54 -8.07
N GLU A 266 8.78 -2.27 -8.37
CA GLU A 266 7.75 -1.64 -9.19
C GLU A 266 8.37 -1.05 -10.46
N ASN A 267 7.74 -1.32 -11.61
CA ASN A 267 8.12 -0.69 -12.86
C ASN A 267 7.71 0.79 -12.89
N LYS A 268 8.68 1.68 -13.13
CA LYS A 268 8.44 3.11 -13.36
C LYS A 268 8.71 3.51 -14.82
N TYR A 269 9.07 2.55 -15.67
CA TYR A 269 9.32 2.76 -17.09
C TYR A 269 8.01 2.89 -17.87
N TYR A 270 7.89 3.96 -18.66
CA TYR A 270 6.66 4.32 -19.35
C TYR A 270 6.21 3.31 -20.43
N GLN A 271 7.15 2.63 -21.10
CA GLN A 271 6.81 1.54 -22.04
C GLN A 271 6.73 0.23 -21.28
N LYS A 272 5.57 -0.41 -21.34
CA LYS A 272 5.29 -1.61 -20.56
C LYS A 272 6.26 -2.74 -20.90
N GLU A 273 6.47 -3.03 -22.19
CA GLU A 273 7.29 -4.15 -22.65
C GLU A 273 8.75 -4.02 -22.20
N MET A 274 9.32 -2.82 -22.36
CA MET A 274 10.67 -2.52 -21.90
C MET A 274 10.78 -2.56 -20.37
N GLY A 275 9.78 -2.02 -19.66
CA GLY A 275 9.70 -2.11 -18.21
C GLY A 275 9.67 -3.54 -17.70
N SER A 276 8.88 -4.42 -18.32
CA SER A 276 8.83 -5.85 -18.01
C SER A 276 10.19 -6.53 -18.26
N SER A 277 10.90 -6.17 -19.34
CA SER A 277 12.24 -6.70 -19.62
C SER A 277 13.27 -6.25 -18.59
N ILE A 278 13.24 -4.98 -18.17
CA ILE A 278 14.12 -4.44 -17.13
C ILE A 278 13.85 -5.13 -15.78
N LEU A 279 12.58 -5.29 -15.40
CA LEU A 279 12.16 -6.01 -14.20
C LEU A 279 12.70 -7.46 -14.20
N TYR A 280 12.55 -8.17 -15.33
CA TYR A 280 13.04 -9.53 -15.47
C TYR A 280 14.56 -9.65 -15.39
N PHE A 281 15.28 -8.70 -15.99
CA PHE A 281 16.73 -8.64 -15.87
C PHE A 281 17.17 -8.43 -14.41
N TYR A 282 16.56 -7.46 -13.72
CA TYR A 282 16.87 -7.16 -12.33
C TYR A 282 16.52 -8.33 -11.40
N GLU A 283 15.37 -8.95 -11.60
CA GLU A 283 14.97 -10.15 -10.87
C GLU A 283 15.98 -11.29 -10.98
N LYS A 284 16.43 -11.62 -12.19
CA LYS A 284 17.42 -12.70 -12.38
C LYS A 284 18.68 -12.45 -11.57
N TYR A 285 19.15 -11.20 -11.54
CA TYR A 285 20.29 -10.79 -10.72
C TYR A 285 20.00 -11.01 -9.22
N LEU A 286 18.84 -10.56 -8.73
CA LEU A 286 18.47 -10.71 -7.33
C LEU A 286 18.26 -12.16 -6.90
N MET A 287 17.59 -12.97 -7.71
CA MET A 287 17.36 -14.39 -7.43
C MET A 287 18.68 -15.15 -7.33
N LYS A 288 19.63 -14.89 -8.24
CA LYS A 288 20.97 -15.49 -8.22
C LYS A 288 21.77 -15.08 -6.97
N ARG A 289 21.66 -13.83 -6.53
CA ARG A 289 22.45 -13.29 -5.41
C ARG A 289 21.87 -13.60 -4.04
N PHE A 290 20.55 -13.60 -3.90
CA PHE A 290 19.86 -13.60 -2.60
C PHE A 290 18.88 -14.77 -2.40
N ASN A 291 18.81 -15.72 -3.33
CA ASN A 291 17.92 -16.89 -3.26
C ASN A 291 16.45 -16.51 -2.95
N LEU A 292 15.94 -15.52 -3.68
CA LEU A 292 14.59 -14.99 -3.48
C LEU A 292 13.52 -15.96 -3.95
N SER A 293 12.37 -15.95 -3.25
CA SER A 293 11.18 -16.72 -3.63
C SER A 293 10.00 -15.80 -3.87
N TRP A 294 9.24 -16.08 -4.93
CA TRP A 294 8.10 -15.27 -5.33
C TRP A 294 6.97 -15.25 -4.30
N LYS A 295 6.27 -14.12 -4.23
CA LYS A 295 5.04 -13.94 -3.45
C LYS A 295 3.94 -13.32 -4.31
N LYS A 296 2.72 -13.80 -4.11
CA LYS A 296 1.50 -13.26 -4.74
C LYS A 296 0.61 -12.56 -3.71
N ASP A 297 0.42 -13.21 -2.57
CA ASP A 297 -0.45 -12.74 -1.51
C ASP A 297 0.04 -11.40 -0.93
N SER A 298 -0.90 -10.50 -0.67
CA SER A 298 -0.67 -9.31 0.13
C SER A 298 -0.26 -9.69 1.55
N LYS A 299 0.43 -8.78 2.23
CA LYS A 299 0.77 -8.97 3.64
C LYS A 299 -0.44 -9.21 4.53
N TYR A 300 -1.60 -8.66 4.18
CA TYR A 300 -2.86 -8.92 4.89
C TYR A 300 -3.23 -10.40 4.81
N LYS A 301 -3.35 -10.95 3.60
CA LYS A 301 -3.67 -12.35 3.38
C LYS A 301 -2.60 -13.28 3.98
N GLN A 302 -1.31 -12.95 3.82
CA GLN A 302 -0.22 -13.67 4.46
C GLN A 302 -0.36 -13.68 5.99
N ALA A 303 -0.65 -12.54 6.62
CA ALA A 303 -0.84 -12.45 8.06
C ALA A 303 -2.05 -13.27 8.52
N CYS A 304 -3.19 -13.19 7.83
CA CYS A 304 -4.37 -14.01 8.12
C CYS A 304 -4.06 -15.52 8.09
N ILE A 305 -3.31 -15.99 7.07
CA ILE A 305 -2.89 -17.40 6.95
C ILE A 305 -1.91 -17.80 8.07
N LEU A 306 -1.03 -16.90 8.50
CA LEU A 306 -0.12 -17.18 9.61
C LEU A 306 -0.86 -17.26 10.94
N PHE A 307 -1.79 -16.33 11.20
CA PHE A 307 -2.60 -16.35 12.41
C PHE A 307 -3.55 -17.54 12.51
N SER A 308 -4.01 -18.10 11.38
CA SER A 308 -4.84 -19.31 11.40
C SER A 308 -4.07 -20.59 11.78
N LYS A 309 -2.74 -20.51 11.92
CA LYS A 309 -1.86 -21.63 12.30
C LYS A 309 -1.39 -21.55 13.76
N LEU A 310 -1.75 -20.48 14.48
CA LEU A 310 -1.40 -20.24 15.88
C LEU A 310 -2.57 -20.61 16.80
#